data_AF-A0A066XVP0-F1
#
_entry.id   AF-A0A066XVP0-F1
#
_cell.length_a   1.000
_cell.length_b   1.000
_cell.length_c   1.000
_cell.angle_alpha   90.00
_cell.angle_beta   90.00
_cell.angle_gamma   90.00
#
_symmetry.space_group_name_H-M   'P 1'
#
loop_
_entity.id
_entity.type
_entity.pdbx_description
1 polymer ?
#
loop_
_entity_poly.entity_id
_entity_poly.type
_entity_poly.pdbx_seq_one_letter_code
_entity_poly.pdbx_strand_id
1 'polypeptide(L)'
;MGCLPSDATVITQTVNALLLRTLALLQTPLSVLTLHQALNAADQALATASHFHRFDLEPRAHLYRGHVLRAWGRWRAAHAAYVRAASARGQGFSGTDIRGLTRDCIVMIRFENEREARLRRTYTAVKEGREGKKGLKAVRFSDEQRVPVFIRHDSQDDEGTRSNTSSSH
;
A
#
# COMPACT_ATOMS: atom_id res chain seq x y z
N MET A 1 -13.28 -4.17 53.00
CA MET A 1 -11.95 -4.70 52.66
C MET A 1 -11.95 -5.09 51.19
N GLY A 2 -11.28 -4.33 50.32
CA GLY A 2 -11.12 -4.70 48.91
C GLY A 2 -9.95 -5.67 48.77
N CYS A 3 -10.20 -6.90 48.32
CA CYS A 3 -9.13 -7.82 47.92
C CYS A 3 -8.40 -7.20 46.73
N LEU A 4 -7.09 -6.96 46.85
CA LEU A 4 -6.28 -6.49 45.73
C LEU A 4 -6.35 -7.53 44.59
N PRO A 5 -6.58 -7.10 43.34
CA PRO A 5 -6.63 -8.02 42.21
C PRO A 5 -5.28 -8.72 42.07
N SER A 6 -5.30 -10.04 41.89
CA SER A 6 -4.09 -10.81 41.56
C SER A 6 -3.41 -10.26 40.30
N ASP A 7 -2.08 -10.38 40.21
CA ASP A 7 -1.34 -9.95 39.03
C ASP A 7 -1.91 -10.54 37.73
N ALA A 8 -2.33 -11.81 37.78
CA ALA A 8 -2.98 -12.49 36.67
C ALA A 8 -4.28 -11.79 36.21
N THR A 9 -5.08 -11.27 37.14
CA THR A 9 -6.30 -10.53 36.80
C THR A 9 -5.98 -9.16 36.19
N VAL A 10 -4.98 -8.45 36.71
CA VAL A 10 -4.54 -7.15 36.17
C VAL A 10 -3.98 -7.31 34.75
N ILE A 11 -3.18 -8.34 34.50
CA ILE A 11 -2.65 -8.65 33.17
C ILE A 11 -3.80 -8.96 32.20
N THR A 12 -4.77 -9.78 32.62
CA THR A 12 -5.93 -10.12 31.78
C THR A 12 -6.74 -8.88 31.42
N GLN A 13 -7.00 -8.00 32.40
CA GLN A 13 -7.70 -6.73 32.18
C GLN A 13 -6.93 -5.82 31.24
N THR A 14 -5.61 -5.73 31.40
CA THR A 14 -4.73 -4.92 30.54
C THR A 14 -4.79 -5.40 29.08
N VAL A 15 -4.61 -6.70 28.86
CA VAL A 15 -4.72 -7.29 27.51
C VAL A 15 -6.12 -7.06 26.94
N ASN A 16 -7.18 -7.34 27.69
CA ASN A 16 -8.55 -7.11 27.23
C ASN A 16 -8.84 -5.65 26.87
N ALA A 17 -8.33 -4.69 27.64
CA ALA A 17 -8.46 -3.26 27.35
C ALA A 17 -7.76 -2.88 26.04
N LEU A 18 -6.56 -3.41 25.80
CA LEU A 18 -5.84 -3.20 24.54
C LEU A 18 -6.59 -3.80 23.35
N LEU A 19 -7.16 -5.01 23.49
CA LEU A 19 -7.96 -5.64 22.43
C LEU A 19 -9.27 -4.89 22.14
N LEU A 20 -9.95 -4.39 23.17
CA LEU A 20 -11.13 -3.54 23.02
C LEU A 20 -10.78 -2.22 22.31
N ARG A 21 -9.63 -1.62 22.64
CA ARG A 21 -9.13 -0.44 21.93
C ARG A 21 -8.86 -0.75 20.45
N THR A 22 -8.23 -1.89 20.15
CA THR A 22 -8.04 -2.34 18.75
C THR A 22 -9.38 -2.47 18.03
N LEU A 23 -10.39 -3.08 18.66
CA LEU A 23 -11.73 -3.22 18.07
C LEU A 23 -12.37 -1.87 17.79
N ALA A 24 -12.35 -0.96 18.76
CA ALA A 24 -12.93 0.37 18.63
C ALA A 24 -12.29 1.15 17.47
N LEU A 25 -10.97 1.06 17.31
CA LEU A 25 -10.25 1.69 16.20
C LEU A 25 -10.56 1.07 14.83
N LEU A 26 -11.00 -0.18 14.78
CA LEU A 26 -11.45 -0.82 13.53
C LEU A 26 -12.91 -0.47 13.18
N GLN A 27 -13.68 0.05 14.13
CA GLN A 27 -15.05 0.50 13.91
C GLN A 27 -15.15 1.96 13.46
N THR A 28 -14.05 2.72 13.53
CA THR A 28 -13.98 4.09 13.00
C THR A 28 -13.58 4.09 11.52
N PRO A 29 -13.77 5.21 10.80
CA PRO A 29 -13.29 5.34 9.43
C PRO A 29 -11.81 5.00 9.31
N LEU A 30 -11.50 3.99 8.49
CA LEU A 30 -10.15 3.45 8.38
C LEU A 30 -9.23 4.43 7.64
N SER A 31 -8.31 5.01 8.38
CA SER A 31 -7.16 5.76 7.88
C SER A 31 -5.86 5.02 8.17
N VAL A 32 -4.77 5.42 7.51
CA VAL A 32 -3.44 4.87 7.80
C VAL A 32 -3.08 5.07 9.27
N LEU A 33 -3.39 6.24 9.84
CA LEU A 33 -3.13 6.55 11.25
C LEU A 33 -3.90 5.62 12.20
N THR A 34 -5.21 5.42 11.98
CA THR A 34 -6.03 4.55 12.84
C THR A 34 -5.59 3.09 12.73
N LEU A 35 -5.19 2.63 11.55
CA LEU A 35 -4.65 1.27 11.34
C LEU A 35 -3.31 1.07 12.06
N HIS A 36 -2.41 2.07 12.03
CA HIS A 36 -1.18 2.04 12.82
C HIS A 36 -1.47 1.97 14.33
N GLN A 37 -2.38 2.81 14.83
CA GLN A 37 -2.76 2.81 16.25
C GLN A 37 -3.39 1.48 16.67
N ALA A 38 -4.26 0.91 15.83
CA ALA A 38 -4.91 -0.37 16.09
C ALA A 38 -3.88 -1.52 16.12
N LEU A 39 -2.91 -1.49 15.19
CA LEU A 39 -1.85 -2.50 15.12
C LEU A 39 -0.93 -2.40 16.35
N ASN A 40 -0.54 -1.18 16.73
CA ASN A 40 0.28 -0.95 17.92
C ASN A 40 -0.41 -1.46 19.19
N ALA A 41 -1.71 -1.22 19.34
CA ALA A 41 -2.48 -1.73 20.48
C ALA A 41 -2.53 -3.28 20.50
N ALA A 42 -2.71 -3.91 19.33
CA ALA A 42 -2.71 -5.37 19.22
C ALA A 42 -1.32 -5.98 19.48
N ASP A 43 -0.25 -5.34 19.00
CA ASP A 43 1.13 -5.75 19.23
C ASP A 43 1.53 -5.59 20.71
N GLN A 44 1.08 -4.52 21.38
CA GLN A 44 1.24 -4.36 22.83
C GLN A 44 0.48 -5.45 23.60
N ALA A 45 -0.75 -5.77 23.21
CA ALA A 45 -1.53 -6.83 23.83
C ALA A 45 -0.81 -8.18 23.74
N LEU A 46 -0.25 -8.49 22.57
CA LEU A 46 0.54 -9.69 22.35
C LEU A 46 1.83 -9.68 23.18
N ALA A 47 2.59 -8.57 23.17
CA ALA A 47 3.82 -8.45 23.93
C ALA A 47 3.58 -8.62 25.44
N THR A 48 2.52 -8.03 25.98
CA THR A 48 2.11 -8.21 27.38
C THR A 48 1.73 -9.66 27.65
N ALA A 49 0.90 -10.29 26.81
CA ALA A 49 0.53 -11.68 26.98
C ALA A 49 1.76 -12.62 26.97
N SER A 50 2.67 -12.44 26.03
CA SER A 50 3.89 -13.25 25.92
C SER A 50 4.89 -13.01 27.04
N HIS A 51 5.08 -11.75 27.45
CA HIS A 51 5.99 -11.40 28.54
C HIS A 51 5.59 -12.06 29.86
N PHE A 52 4.29 -12.15 30.13
CA PHE A 52 3.75 -12.80 31.33
C PHE A 52 3.35 -14.26 31.12
N HIS A 53 3.75 -14.89 30.01
CA HIS A 53 3.46 -16.28 29.67
C HIS A 53 1.97 -16.65 29.73
N ARG A 54 1.10 -15.70 29.36
CA ARG A 54 -0.36 -15.88 29.26
C ARG A 54 -0.75 -16.47 27.93
N PHE A 55 -0.41 -17.74 27.74
CA PHE A 55 -0.71 -18.53 26.54
C PHE A 55 -2.22 -18.67 26.24
N ASP A 56 -3.07 -18.40 27.24
CA ASP A 56 -4.52 -18.29 27.07
C ASP A 56 -4.94 -17.01 26.33
N LEU A 57 -4.14 -15.94 26.42
CA LEU A 57 -4.43 -14.61 25.87
C LEU A 57 -3.70 -14.31 24.57
N GLU A 58 -2.49 -14.84 24.37
CA GLU A 58 -1.71 -14.68 23.12
C GLU A 58 -2.51 -14.97 21.83
N PRO A 59 -3.33 -16.04 21.77
CA PRO A 59 -4.00 -16.39 20.52
C PRO A 59 -5.07 -15.35 20.19
N ARG A 60 -5.73 -14.81 21.22
CA ARG A 60 -6.69 -13.71 21.07
C ARG A 60 -5.99 -12.45 20.56
N ALA A 61 -4.81 -12.12 21.09
CA ALA A 61 -4.02 -11.01 20.56
C ALA A 61 -3.61 -11.21 19.09
N HIS A 62 -3.21 -12.43 18.70
CA HIS A 62 -2.95 -12.77 17.31
C HIS A 62 -4.19 -12.63 16.41
N LEU A 63 -5.38 -12.98 16.88
CA LEU A 63 -6.62 -12.81 16.14
C LEU A 63 -6.88 -11.32 15.82
N TYR A 64 -6.85 -10.45 16.83
CA TYR A 64 -7.08 -9.02 16.65
C TYR A 64 -6.01 -8.38 15.76
N ARG A 65 -4.75 -8.78 15.91
CA ARG A 65 -3.67 -8.38 15.01
C ARG A 65 -3.96 -8.78 13.56
N GLY A 66 -4.50 -9.99 13.35
CA GLY A 66 -4.96 -10.47 12.05
C GLY A 66 -6.07 -9.60 11.45
N HIS A 67 -7.04 -9.17 12.26
CA HIS A 67 -8.11 -8.27 11.82
C HIS A 67 -7.58 -6.91 11.35
N VAL A 68 -6.63 -6.33 12.08
CA VAL A 68 -6.01 -5.05 11.68
C VAL A 68 -5.24 -5.20 10.37
N LEU A 69 -4.44 -6.26 10.23
CA LEU A 69 -3.66 -6.51 9.01
C LEU A 69 -4.57 -6.79 7.81
N ARG A 70 -5.69 -7.47 8.01
CA ARG A 70 -6.73 -7.69 7.00
C ARG A 70 -7.35 -6.36 6.55
N ALA A 71 -7.75 -5.53 7.50
CA ALA A 71 -8.30 -4.19 7.22
C ALA A 71 -7.31 -3.30 6.45
N TRP A 72 -6.01 -3.50 6.68
CA TRP A 72 -4.93 -2.81 5.98
C TRP A 72 -4.58 -3.41 4.61
N GLY A 73 -5.20 -4.53 4.20
CA GLY A 73 -4.86 -5.22 2.96
C GLY A 73 -3.52 -5.99 3.01
N ARG A 74 -2.93 -6.19 4.19
CA ARG A 74 -1.69 -6.96 4.36
C ARG A 74 -2.00 -8.46 4.52
N TRP A 75 -2.59 -9.07 3.50
CA TRP A 75 -3.20 -10.42 3.59
C TRP A 75 -2.24 -11.52 4.01
N ARG A 76 -0.98 -11.50 3.54
CA ARG A 76 0.04 -12.49 3.95
C ARG A 76 0.32 -12.43 5.46
N ALA A 77 0.44 -11.20 5.98
CA ALA A 77 0.70 -10.99 7.41
C ALA A 77 -0.55 -11.32 8.24
N ALA A 78 -1.75 -10.99 7.74
CA ALA A 78 -3.02 -11.35 8.35
C ALA A 78 -3.19 -12.88 8.43
N HIS A 79 -2.93 -13.60 7.34
CA HIS A 79 -2.95 -15.07 7.29
C HIS A 79 -2.03 -15.67 8.36
N ALA A 80 -0.77 -15.23 8.43
CA ALA A 80 0.17 -15.71 9.42
C ALA A 80 -0.29 -15.44 10.87
N ALA A 81 -0.95 -14.31 11.11
CA ALA A 81 -1.52 -14.00 12.42
C ALA A 81 -2.70 -14.91 12.76
N TYR A 82 -3.62 -15.17 11.82
CA TYR A 82 -4.73 -16.09 12.03
C TYR A 82 -4.28 -17.55 12.22
N VAL A 83 -3.24 -18.00 11.51
CA VAL A 83 -2.65 -19.33 11.73
C VAL A 83 -2.11 -19.47 13.15
N ARG A 84 -1.40 -18.45 13.66
CA ARG A 84 -0.94 -18.44 15.05
C ARG A 84 -2.08 -18.38 16.08
N ALA A 85 -3.15 -17.65 15.76
CA ALA A 85 -4.36 -17.66 16.59
C ALA A 85 -5.01 -19.06 16.64
N ALA A 86 -4.99 -19.81 15.52
CA ALA A 86 -5.53 -21.17 15.45
C ALA A 86 -4.64 -22.23 16.12
N SER A 87 -3.34 -22.02 16.24
CA SER A 87 -2.41 -23.01 16.80
C SER A 87 -2.57 -23.23 18.31
N ALA A 88 -3.24 -22.32 19.02
CA ALA A 88 -3.48 -22.47 20.44
C ALA A 88 -4.86 -23.05 20.72
N ARG A 89 -4.89 -24.21 21.37
CA ARG A 89 -6.10 -24.94 21.76
C ARG A 89 -6.71 -24.32 23.04
N GLY A 90 -7.27 -23.12 22.93
CA GLY A 90 -7.94 -22.43 24.04
C GLY A 90 -9.46 -22.31 23.84
N GLN A 91 -10.22 -22.45 24.93
CA GLN A 91 -11.69 -22.31 24.96
C GLN A 91 -12.20 -20.92 24.51
N GLY A 92 -11.33 -19.91 24.53
CA GLY A 92 -11.63 -18.50 24.22
C GLY A 92 -11.93 -18.17 22.76
N PHE A 93 -12.07 -19.19 21.91
CA PHE A 93 -12.33 -19.07 20.47
C PHE A 93 -13.65 -19.68 20.00
N SER A 94 -14.50 -20.12 20.94
CA SER A 94 -15.85 -20.58 20.61
C SER A 94 -16.63 -19.44 19.93
N GLY A 95 -16.88 -19.58 18.62
CA GLY A 95 -17.64 -18.61 17.82
C GLY A 95 -16.87 -17.86 16.73
N THR A 96 -15.54 -17.94 16.67
CA THR A 96 -14.76 -17.28 15.60
C THR A 96 -14.34 -18.29 14.53
N ASP A 97 -14.78 -18.09 13.29
CA ASP A 97 -14.38 -18.92 12.15
C ASP A 97 -12.97 -18.56 11.63
N ILE A 98 -11.93 -18.98 12.36
CA ILE A 98 -10.54 -18.77 11.95
C ILE A 98 -10.21 -19.47 10.62
N ARG A 99 -10.88 -20.60 10.32
CA ARG A 99 -10.69 -21.33 9.05
C ARG A 99 -11.22 -20.52 7.87
N GLY A 100 -12.39 -19.91 8.01
CA GLY A 100 -12.93 -18.96 7.03
C GLY A 100 -11.99 -17.76 6.83
N LEU A 101 -11.54 -17.14 7.93
CA LEU A 101 -10.63 -15.99 7.87
C LEU A 101 -9.29 -16.28 7.19
N THR A 102 -8.70 -17.46 7.46
CA THR A 102 -7.47 -17.90 6.80
C THR A 102 -7.70 -18.19 5.31
N ARG A 103 -8.81 -18.83 4.96
CA ARG A 103 -9.20 -19.09 3.57
C ARG A 103 -9.40 -17.79 2.77
N ASP A 104 -10.10 -16.81 3.35
CA ASP A 104 -10.28 -15.49 2.74
C ASP A 104 -8.94 -14.82 2.43
N CYS A 105 -7.99 -14.89 3.36
CA CYS A 105 -6.66 -14.33 3.13
C CYS A 105 -5.96 -15.00 1.95
N ILE A 106 -6.05 -16.34 1.82
CA ILE A 106 -5.45 -17.07 0.69
C ILE A 106 -6.07 -16.62 -0.64
N VAL A 107 -7.39 -16.44 -0.68
CA VAL A 107 -8.10 -15.95 -1.89
C VAL A 107 -7.58 -14.57 -2.27
N MET A 108 -7.47 -13.64 -1.32
CA MET A 108 -6.98 -12.29 -1.59
C MET A 108 -5.50 -12.26 -2.00
N ILE A 109 -4.66 -13.10 -1.39
CA ILE A 109 -3.25 -13.25 -1.80
C ILE A 109 -3.14 -13.70 -3.26
N ARG A 110 -3.96 -14.66 -3.69
CA ARG A 110 -3.98 -15.12 -5.09
C ARG A 110 -4.40 -14.00 -6.03
N PHE A 111 -5.45 -13.27 -5.68
CA PHE A 111 -5.92 -12.12 -6.46
C PHE A 111 -4.83 -11.05 -6.63
N GLU A 112 -4.12 -10.70 -5.55
CA GLU A 112 -3.02 -9.74 -5.61
C GLU A 112 -1.86 -10.22 -6.50
N ASN A 113 -1.48 -11.49 -6.39
CA ASN A 113 -0.43 -12.08 -7.21
C ASN A 113 -0.80 -12.06 -8.69
N GLU A 114 -2.04 -12.38 -9.04
CA GLU A 114 -2.52 -12.32 -10.42
C GLU A 114 -2.53 -10.89 -10.95
N ARG A 115 -3.03 -9.93 -10.17
CA ARG A 115 -3.03 -8.51 -10.55
C ARG A 115 -1.60 -8.01 -10.78
N GLU A 116 -0.68 -8.35 -9.89
CA GLU A 116 0.73 -7.98 -10.03
C GLU A 116 1.38 -8.64 -11.26
N ALA A 117 1.10 -9.93 -11.51
CA ALA A 117 1.59 -10.62 -12.70
C ALA A 117 1.09 -9.98 -14.00
N ARG A 118 -0.18 -9.55 -14.05
CA ARG A 118 -0.74 -8.83 -15.20
C ARG A 118 -0.02 -7.49 -15.41
N LEU A 119 0.17 -6.70 -14.35
CA LEU A 119 0.88 -5.42 -14.41
C LEU A 119 2.33 -5.58 -14.90
N ARG A 120 3.04 -6.60 -14.39
CA ARG A 120 4.40 -6.92 -14.83
C ARG A 120 4.45 -7.24 -16.34
N ARG A 121 3.54 -8.08 -16.84
CA ARG A 121 3.45 -8.41 -18.28
C ARG A 121 3.19 -7.18 -19.15
N THR A 122 2.30 -6.28 -18.71
CA THR A 122 2.05 -5.03 -19.46
C THR A 122 3.28 -4.12 -19.46
N TYR A 123 3.98 -4.03 -18.34
CA TYR A 123 5.19 -3.22 -18.24
C TYR A 123 6.32 -3.74 -19.14
N THR A 124 6.54 -5.07 -19.15
CA THR A 124 7.55 -5.68 -20.02
C THR A 124 7.22 -5.50 -21.50
N ALA A 125 5.96 -5.69 -21.91
CA ALA A 125 5.53 -5.47 -23.29
C ALA A 125 5.72 -4.02 -23.77
N VAL A 126 5.44 -3.03 -22.90
CA VAL A 126 5.68 -1.60 -23.22
C VAL A 126 7.17 -1.30 -23.33
N LYS A 127 8.00 -1.89 -22.45
CA LYS A 127 9.46 -1.73 -22.49
C LYS A 127 10.05 -2.29 -23.78
N GLU A 128 9.68 -3.53 -24.13
CA GLU A 128 10.13 -4.20 -25.36
C GLU A 128 9.65 -3.47 -26.62
N GLY A 129 8.40 -2.97 -26.64
CA GLY A 129 7.87 -2.17 -27.75
C GLY A 129 8.55 -0.80 -27.91
N ARG A 130 9.10 -0.21 -26.84
CA ARG A 130 9.90 1.03 -26.90
C ARG A 130 11.33 0.77 -27.37
N GLU A 131 11.92 -0.34 -26.95
CA GLU A 131 13.27 -0.74 -27.38
C GLU A 131 13.28 -1.18 -28.85
N GLY A 132 12.26 -1.90 -29.32
CA GLY A 132 12.09 -2.27 -30.73
C GLY A 132 11.87 -1.07 -31.68
N LYS A 133 11.34 0.05 -31.19
CA LYS A 133 11.17 1.28 -31.97
C LYS A 133 12.42 2.18 -32.02
N LYS A 134 13.44 1.94 -31.18
CA LYS A 134 14.72 2.68 -31.25
C LYS A 134 15.59 2.28 -32.46
N GLY A 135 15.25 1.20 -33.17
CA GLY A 135 15.95 0.74 -34.38
C GLY A 135 15.33 1.19 -35.72
N LEU A 136 14.14 1.79 -35.71
CA LEU A 136 13.50 2.28 -36.94
C LEU A 136 14.06 3.66 -37.27
N LYS A 137 15.16 3.69 -38.03
CA LYS A 137 15.60 4.89 -38.77
C LYS A 137 14.41 5.38 -39.60
N ALA A 138 13.85 6.54 -39.22
CA ALA A 138 12.93 7.26 -40.08
C ALA A 138 13.71 7.70 -41.33
N VAL A 139 13.49 7.01 -42.45
CA VAL A 139 13.98 7.44 -43.76
C VAL A 139 13.16 8.66 -44.16
N ARG A 140 13.72 9.85 -43.99
CA ARG A 140 13.22 11.06 -44.64
C ARG A 140 13.70 11.03 -46.08
N PHE A 141 12.79 10.89 -47.04
CA PHE A 141 13.07 11.19 -48.43
C PHE A 141 13.11 12.72 -48.57
N SER A 142 14.29 13.27 -48.87
CA SER A 142 14.42 14.65 -49.33
C SER A 142 14.13 14.67 -50.82
N ASP A 143 12.97 15.20 -51.20
CA ASP A 143 12.70 15.59 -52.60
C ASP A 143 13.41 16.92 -52.87
N GLU A 144 14.65 16.83 -53.36
CA GLU A 144 15.32 17.95 -54.01
C GLU A 144 14.87 18.03 -55.47
N GLN A 145 13.86 18.86 -55.75
CA GLN A 145 13.74 19.56 -57.03
C GLN A 145 12.75 20.73 -56.91
N ARG A 146 13.27 21.90 -56.53
CA ARG A 146 12.67 23.19 -56.91
C ARG A 146 13.73 24.03 -57.62
N VAL A 147 13.47 24.23 -58.90
CA VAL A 147 14.23 25.02 -59.88
C VAL A 147 14.36 26.47 -59.38
N PRO A 148 15.51 27.14 -59.57
CA PRO A 148 15.65 28.54 -59.23
C PRO A 148 15.07 29.39 -60.38
N VAL A 149 14.02 30.15 -60.12
CA VAL A 149 13.62 31.26 -60.99
C VAL A 149 14.05 32.55 -60.33
N PHE A 150 15.17 33.09 -60.82
CA PHE A 150 15.55 34.47 -60.61
C PHE A 150 14.67 35.37 -61.48
N ILE A 151 14.02 36.36 -60.87
CA ILE A 151 13.64 37.60 -61.55
C ILE A 151 14.18 38.74 -60.69
N ARG A 152 15.05 39.57 -61.29
CA ARG A 152 15.67 40.76 -60.69
C ARG A 152 15.18 42.01 -61.44
N HIS A 153 15.33 43.15 -60.76
CA HIS A 153 15.16 44.56 -61.15
C HIS A 153 13.74 45.16 -60.99
N ASP A 154 13.55 46.35 -60.41
CA ASP A 154 14.40 47.23 -59.59
C ASP A 154 13.54 48.42 -59.10
N SER A 155 14.07 49.18 -58.12
CA SER A 155 13.87 50.62 -57.86
C SER A 155 13.00 51.06 -56.68
N GLN A 156 13.72 51.66 -55.71
CA GLN A 156 13.42 52.90 -54.96
C GLN A 156 12.32 52.86 -53.90
N ASP A 157 12.38 53.54 -52.76
CA ASP A 157 13.38 54.21 -51.92
C ASP A 157 12.60 54.56 -50.64
N ASP A 158 13.30 55.03 -49.60
CA ASP A 158 12.76 55.74 -48.43
C ASP A 158 11.99 54.92 -47.37
N GLU A 159 12.08 55.16 -46.07
CA GLU A 159 12.92 56.00 -45.21
C GLU A 159 12.41 55.66 -43.78
N GLY A 160 13.25 55.78 -42.75
CA GLY A 160 12.72 56.06 -41.40
C GLY A 160 12.94 55.01 -40.30
N THR A 161 14.03 55.24 -39.55
CA THR A 161 14.10 55.26 -38.06
C THR A 161 14.05 53.90 -37.33
N ARG A 162 15.17 53.33 -36.81
CA ARG A 162 15.84 53.65 -35.51
C ARG A 162 14.82 53.76 -34.35
N SER A 163 14.89 53.17 -33.15
CA SER A 163 15.85 52.40 -32.34
C SER A 163 14.98 51.72 -31.24
N ASN A 164 15.26 50.51 -30.74
CA ASN A 164 16.01 50.26 -29.49
C ASN A 164 15.77 51.32 -28.38
N THR A 165 15.47 51.05 -27.10
CA THR A 165 15.86 49.95 -26.19
C THR A 165 15.32 50.27 -24.78
N SER A 166 15.22 49.23 -23.94
CA SER A 166 15.52 49.20 -22.49
C SER A 166 14.61 50.00 -21.53
N SER A 167 14.52 49.74 -20.22
CA SER A 167 15.26 48.87 -19.31
C SER A 167 14.43 48.67 -18.03
N SER A 168 14.58 47.49 -17.43
CA SER A 168 14.75 47.24 -15.99
C SER A 168 14.63 48.43 -15.01
N HIS A 169 13.78 48.26 -14.00
CA HIS A 169 14.16 48.36 -12.59
C HIS A 169 13.23 47.51 -11.72
#